data_AF-A0A7J0FRS2-F1
#
_entry.id   AF-A0A7J0FRS2-F1
#
_cell.length_a   1.000
_cell.length_b   1.000
_cell.length_c   1.000
_cell.angle_alpha   90.00
_cell.angle_beta   90.00
_cell.angle_gamma   90.00
#
_symmetry.space_group_name_H-M   'P 1'
#
loop_
_entity.id
_entity.type
_entity.pdbx_description
1 polymer ?
#
loop_
_entity_poly.entity_id
_entity_poly.type
_entity_poly.pdbx_seq_one_letter_code
_entity_poly.pdbx_strand_id
1 'polypeptide(L)'
;MRLQVYVDRMSQPSRAILIFCKVNGIDFEEIKVDLSNRQHRNPEFEVAFVLNTTLGPALGRKLNPQAAVEDEKLLSASLEKIESIWLKGNGRFLLGSSQPSIADLSLVCELMQLEVVDEKSRNQILGPHKKVQRWIEDTKRATQPHFEEVHGILFKVKAKLQNQVLLGANTVTGSSTKAALHSKM
;
A
#
# COMPACT_ATOMS: atom_id res chain seq x y z
N MET A 1 -3.44 14.47 29.69
CA MET A 1 -3.72 13.22 28.98
C MET A 1 -3.26 13.41 27.54
N ARG A 2 -2.32 12.58 27.06
CA ARG A 2 -1.77 12.69 25.70
C ARG A 2 -2.59 11.79 24.76
N LEU A 3 -2.85 12.23 23.54
CA LEU A 3 -3.54 11.40 22.54
C LEU A 3 -2.67 10.18 22.23
N GLN A 4 -3.24 8.99 22.28
CA GLN A 4 -2.56 7.74 21.92
C GLN A 4 -3.11 7.22 20.59
N VAL A 5 -2.22 6.91 19.65
CA VAL A 5 -2.57 6.49 18.30
C VAL A 5 -1.98 5.11 18.05
N TYR A 6 -2.82 4.08 18.13
CA TYR A 6 -2.46 2.68 17.91
C TYR A 6 -2.48 2.37 16.42
N VAL A 7 -1.32 2.04 15.85
CA VAL A 7 -1.15 1.99 14.39
C VAL A 7 -0.19 0.92 13.92
N ASP A 8 -0.44 0.44 12.72
CA ASP A 8 0.54 -0.25 11.89
C ASP A 8 0.82 0.62 10.66
N ARG A 9 2.06 1.07 10.46
CA ARG A 9 2.40 1.91 9.30
C ARG A 9 2.23 1.20 7.94
N MET A 10 2.07 -0.13 7.90
CA MET A 10 1.64 -0.82 6.67
C MET A 10 0.17 -0.58 6.34
N SER A 11 -0.66 -0.34 7.36
CA SER A 11 -2.09 -0.06 7.20
C SER A 11 -2.32 1.33 6.63
N GLN A 12 -3.08 1.39 5.54
CA GLN A 12 -3.44 2.62 4.84
C GLN A 12 -4.16 3.63 5.75
N PRO A 13 -5.23 3.26 6.49
CA PRO A 13 -5.89 4.21 7.40
C PRO A 13 -4.97 4.66 8.55
N SER A 14 -4.07 3.80 9.03
CA SER A 14 -3.07 4.21 10.03
C SER A 14 -2.15 5.31 9.49
N ARG A 15 -1.67 5.17 8.24
CA ARG A 15 -0.84 6.20 7.60
C ARG A 15 -1.59 7.53 7.44
N ALA A 16 -2.87 7.49 7.05
CA ALA A 16 -3.68 8.70 6.91
C ALA A 16 -3.82 9.46 8.24
N ILE A 17 -4.11 8.76 9.34
CA ILE A 17 -4.23 9.36 10.68
C ILE A 17 -2.90 9.93 11.18
N LEU A 18 -1.79 9.21 10.98
CA LEU A 18 -0.47 9.69 11.37
C LEU A 18 -0.08 10.97 10.64
N ILE A 19 -0.28 11.02 9.32
CA ILE A 19 0.02 12.21 8.52
C ILE A 19 -0.89 13.37 8.94
N PHE A 20 -2.19 13.11 9.14
CA PHE A 20 -3.12 14.12 9.61
C PHE A 20 -2.69 14.74 10.94
N CYS A 21 -2.36 13.92 11.94
CA CYS A 21 -1.96 14.43 13.25
C CYS A 21 -0.67 15.25 13.15
N LYS A 22 0.33 14.76 12.42
CA LYS A 22 1.62 15.44 12.24
C LYS A 22 1.48 16.77 11.51
N VAL A 23 0.77 16.81 10.39
CA VAL A 23 0.56 18.02 9.57
C VAL A 23 -0.18 19.11 10.35
N ASN A 24 -1.10 18.73 11.25
CA ASN A 24 -1.86 19.68 12.06
C ASN A 24 -1.21 20.01 13.41
N GLY A 25 0.02 19.55 13.67
CA GLY A 25 0.73 19.81 14.93
C GLY A 25 0.03 19.23 16.16
N ILE A 26 -0.77 18.17 15.98
CA ILE A 26 -1.44 17.47 17.07
C ILE A 26 -0.38 16.64 17.79
N ASP A 27 -0.22 16.84 19.09
CA ASP A 27 0.69 16.01 19.90
C ASP A 27 0.04 14.65 20.20
N PHE A 28 0.75 13.57 19.87
CA PHE A 28 0.32 12.21 20.14
C PHE A 28 1.49 11.28 20.42
N GLU A 29 1.19 10.18 21.11
CA GLU A 29 2.04 9.02 21.25
C GLU A 29 1.68 7.98 20.19
N GLU A 30 2.63 7.64 19.34
CA GLU A 30 2.47 6.56 18.36
C GLU A 30 2.72 5.20 19.04
N ILE A 31 1.67 4.38 19.14
CA ILE A 31 1.76 3.03 19.71
C ILE A 31 1.73 2.03 18.56
N LYS A 32 2.88 1.42 18.29
CA LYS A 32 3.00 0.44 17.22
C LYS A 32 2.24 -0.85 17.57
N VAL A 33 1.35 -1.26 16.67
CA VAL A 33 0.66 -2.56 16.69
C VAL A 33 1.08 -3.32 15.45
N ASP A 34 1.78 -4.44 15.60
CA ASP A 34 2.26 -5.25 14.49
C ASP A 34 1.15 -6.21 14.01
N LEU A 35 0.53 -5.89 12.87
CA LEU A 35 -0.52 -6.72 12.29
C LEU A 35 0.01 -8.04 11.74
N SER A 36 1.25 -8.08 11.27
CA SER A 36 1.89 -9.29 10.72
C SER A 36 2.13 -10.33 11.81
N ASN A 37 2.56 -9.85 12.99
CA ASN A 37 2.69 -10.66 14.21
C ASN A 37 1.36 -10.85 14.94
N ARG A 38 0.22 -10.46 14.32
CA ARG A 38 -1.12 -10.65 14.85
C ARG A 38 -1.37 -9.98 16.21
N GLN A 39 -0.66 -8.90 16.55
CA GLN A 39 -0.84 -8.21 17.85
C GLN A 39 -2.25 -7.62 18.02
N HIS A 40 -2.88 -7.19 16.93
CA HIS A 40 -4.31 -6.82 16.90
C HIS A 40 -5.27 -7.97 17.25
N ARG A 41 -4.75 -9.19 17.40
CA ARG A 41 -5.48 -10.37 17.87
C ARG A 41 -5.21 -10.69 19.35
N ASN A 42 -4.57 -9.79 20.09
CA ASN A 42 -4.51 -9.90 21.52
C ASN A 42 -5.89 -9.58 22.14
N PRO A 43 -6.21 -10.12 23.33
CA PRO A 43 -7.50 -9.91 23.99
C PRO A 43 -7.86 -8.44 24.26
N GLU A 44 -6.86 -7.55 24.34
CA GLU A 44 -7.08 -6.11 24.49
C GLU A 44 -7.73 -5.41 23.28
N PHE A 45 -7.81 -6.07 22.12
CA PHE A 45 -8.40 -5.51 20.89
C PHE A 45 -9.69 -6.23 20.50
N GLU A 46 -10.70 -5.49 20.04
CA GLU A 46 -12.00 -6.03 19.59
C GLU A 46 -11.84 -7.05 18.44
N VAL A 47 -10.88 -6.83 17.54
CA VAL A 47 -10.60 -7.72 16.40
C VAL A 47 -10.21 -9.14 16.87
N ALA A 48 -9.57 -9.23 18.05
CA ALA A 48 -9.65 -10.32 19.03
C ALA A 48 -10.83 -11.27 18.90
N PHE A 49 -11.90 -10.74 19.45
CA PHE A 49 -13.15 -11.40 19.63
C PHE A 49 -13.72 -11.80 18.26
N VAL A 50 -13.84 -10.85 17.34
CA VAL A 50 -14.46 -11.06 16.01
C VAL A 50 -13.74 -12.13 15.19
N LEU A 51 -12.41 -12.13 15.15
CA LEU A 51 -11.66 -13.14 14.39
C LEU A 51 -11.82 -14.53 14.99
N ASN A 52 -11.79 -14.65 16.32
CA ASN A 52 -11.88 -15.93 17.01
C ASN A 52 -13.31 -16.49 17.05
N THR A 53 -14.33 -15.64 16.95
CA THR A 53 -15.74 -16.08 16.93
C THR A 53 -16.29 -16.29 15.53
N THR A 54 -15.88 -15.48 14.55
CA THR A 54 -16.64 -15.34 13.29
C THR A 54 -15.79 -15.54 12.04
N LEU A 55 -14.56 -15.01 11.98
CA LEU A 55 -13.83 -14.87 10.70
C LEU A 55 -12.60 -15.80 10.55
N GLY A 56 -12.19 -16.53 11.59
CA GLY A 56 -10.96 -17.34 11.63
C GLY A 56 -10.79 -18.38 10.51
N PRO A 57 -11.81 -19.18 10.16
CA PRO A 57 -11.68 -20.23 9.13
C PRO A 57 -11.58 -19.71 7.69
N ALA A 58 -11.95 -18.46 7.41
CA ALA A 58 -12.13 -17.96 6.05
C ALA A 58 -10.84 -17.45 5.35
N LEU A 59 -9.71 -17.39 6.05
CA LEU A 59 -8.53 -16.63 5.59
C LEU A 59 -7.41 -17.47 4.93
N GLY A 60 -7.65 -18.76 4.64
CA GLY A 60 -6.71 -19.65 3.93
C GLY A 60 -6.58 -19.39 2.42
N ARG A 61 -6.38 -18.14 1.98
CA ARG A 61 -6.42 -17.77 0.55
C ARG A 61 -5.12 -18.05 -0.19
N LYS A 62 -5.24 -18.66 -1.38
CA LYS A 62 -4.19 -18.75 -2.41
C LYS A 62 -4.32 -17.60 -3.41
N LEU A 63 -3.24 -17.31 -4.14
CA LEU A 63 -3.23 -16.32 -5.22
C LEU A 63 -4.19 -16.72 -6.35
N ASN A 64 -4.83 -15.73 -7.00
CA ASN A 64 -5.77 -15.94 -8.10
C ASN A 64 -5.51 -14.92 -9.23
N PRO A 65 -4.84 -15.33 -10.33
CA PRO A 65 -4.52 -14.44 -11.45
C PRO A 65 -5.75 -13.89 -12.18
N GLN A 66 -6.84 -14.66 -12.28
CA GLN A 66 -8.06 -14.21 -12.94
C GLN A 66 -8.72 -13.08 -12.12
N ALA A 67 -8.77 -13.24 -10.79
CA ALA A 67 -9.24 -12.18 -9.91
C ALA A 67 -8.39 -10.91 -10.02
N ALA A 68 -7.06 -11.04 -10.16
CA ALA A 68 -6.18 -9.88 -10.32
C ALA A 68 -6.50 -9.04 -11.58
N VAL A 69 -6.86 -9.69 -12.70
CA VAL A 69 -7.28 -8.98 -13.93
C VAL A 69 -8.62 -8.26 -13.73
N GLU A 70 -9.57 -8.90 -13.04
CA GLU A 70 -10.85 -8.28 -12.70
C GLU A 70 -10.67 -7.09 -11.75
N ASP A 71 -9.80 -7.24 -10.75
CA ASP A 71 -9.42 -6.20 -9.80
C ASP A 71 -8.74 -5.02 -10.53
N GLU A 72 -7.84 -5.28 -11.49
CA GLU A 72 -7.21 -4.23 -12.31
C GLU A 72 -8.26 -3.41 -13.07
N LYS A 73 -9.26 -4.07 -13.68
CA LYS A 73 -10.35 -3.41 -14.39
C LYS A 73 -11.21 -2.55 -13.44
N LEU A 74 -11.54 -3.07 -12.27
CA LEU A 74 -12.31 -2.35 -11.25
C LEU A 74 -11.54 -1.16 -10.66
N LEU A 75 -10.24 -1.33 -10.44
CA LEU A 75 -9.35 -0.27 -9.99
C LEU A 75 -9.27 0.84 -11.04
N SER A 76 -9.10 0.47 -12.31
CA SER A 76 -9.08 1.42 -13.43
C SER A 76 -10.38 2.23 -13.50
N ALA A 77 -11.54 1.57 -13.36
CA ALA A 77 -12.84 2.26 -13.30
C ALA A 77 -12.97 3.20 -12.08
N SER A 78 -12.34 2.84 -10.95
CA SER A 78 -12.32 3.67 -9.75
C SER A 78 -11.41 4.89 -9.90
N LEU A 79 -10.23 4.71 -10.49
CA LEU A 79 -9.30 5.80 -10.84
C LEU A 79 -9.94 6.77 -11.84
N GLU A 80 -10.66 6.25 -12.84
CA GLU A 80 -11.42 7.09 -13.77
C GLU A 80 -12.48 7.92 -13.05
N LYS A 81 -13.18 7.35 -12.06
CA LYS A 81 -14.13 8.13 -11.25
C LYS A 81 -13.42 9.21 -10.44
N ILE A 82 -12.28 8.91 -9.81
CA ILE A 82 -11.48 9.92 -9.06
C ILE A 82 -11.11 11.07 -10.00
N GLU A 83 -10.53 10.75 -11.15
CA GLU A 83 -10.09 11.73 -12.14
C GLU A 83 -11.24 12.57 -12.71
N SER A 84 -12.32 11.91 -13.10
CA SER A 84 -13.42 12.53 -13.84
C SER A 84 -14.44 13.22 -12.95
N ILE A 85 -14.64 12.79 -11.69
CA ILE A 85 -15.67 13.32 -10.79
C ILE A 85 -15.03 14.10 -9.63
N TRP A 86 -14.10 13.48 -8.91
CA TRP A 86 -13.62 14.00 -7.64
C TRP A 86 -12.50 15.03 -7.79
N LEU A 87 -11.71 14.94 -8.85
CA LEU A 87 -10.66 15.91 -9.22
C LEU A 87 -11.15 16.93 -10.26
N LYS A 88 -12.44 17.29 -10.22
CA LYS A 88 -13.01 18.40 -10.98
C LYS A 88 -12.71 19.74 -10.30
N GLY A 89 -12.77 20.82 -11.07
CA GLY A 89 -12.56 22.19 -10.61
C GLY A 89 -11.12 22.66 -10.79
N ASN A 90 -10.81 23.84 -10.24
CA ASN A 90 -9.52 24.51 -10.42
C ASN A 90 -8.54 24.27 -9.24
N GLY A 91 -8.99 23.60 -8.19
CA GLY A 91 -8.14 23.24 -7.06
C GLY A 91 -7.22 22.06 -7.33
N ARG A 92 -6.30 21.82 -6.40
CA ARG A 92 -5.30 20.74 -6.48
C ARG A 92 -5.74 19.46 -5.78
N PHE A 93 -6.80 19.54 -4.97
CA PHE A 93 -7.27 18.47 -4.09
C PHE A 93 -8.71 18.08 -4.42
N LEU A 94 -9.20 17.02 -3.76
CA LEU A 94 -10.56 16.53 -3.97
C LEU A 94 -11.59 17.67 -3.87
N LEU A 95 -12.62 17.58 -4.72
CA LEU A 95 -13.70 18.55 -4.86
C LEU A 95 -13.25 19.97 -5.27
N GLY A 96 -12.07 20.09 -5.88
CA GLY A 96 -11.54 21.37 -6.33
C GLY A 96 -11.03 22.26 -5.21
N SER A 97 -10.65 21.68 -4.07
CA SER A 97 -10.10 22.40 -2.92
C SER A 97 -8.67 22.92 -3.19
N SER A 98 -8.32 24.04 -2.56
CA SER A 98 -6.97 24.62 -2.57
C SER A 98 -6.04 24.03 -1.51
N GLN A 99 -6.59 23.33 -0.51
CA GLN A 99 -5.89 22.66 0.60
C GLN A 99 -6.30 21.19 0.70
N PRO A 100 -5.40 20.28 1.12
CA PRO A 100 -5.75 18.87 1.32
C PRO A 100 -6.62 18.71 2.56
N SER A 101 -7.44 17.67 2.55
CA SER A 101 -8.25 17.23 3.67
C SER A 101 -7.88 15.79 4.09
N ILE A 102 -8.50 15.30 5.16
CA ILE A 102 -8.37 13.88 5.55
C ILE A 102 -8.86 12.93 4.44
N ALA A 103 -9.78 13.37 3.58
CA ALA A 103 -10.25 12.56 2.45
C ALA A 103 -9.13 12.35 1.43
N ASP A 104 -8.31 13.38 1.18
CA ASP A 104 -7.14 13.27 0.30
C ASP A 104 -6.13 12.28 0.88
N LEU A 105 -5.82 12.41 2.18
CA LEU A 105 -4.91 11.49 2.88
C LEU A 105 -5.42 10.05 2.84
N SER A 106 -6.70 9.84 3.11
CA SER A 106 -7.30 8.50 3.11
C SER A 106 -7.15 7.82 1.76
N LEU A 107 -7.55 8.49 0.66
CA LEU A 107 -7.51 7.88 -0.67
C LEU A 107 -6.08 7.78 -1.22
N VAL A 108 -5.22 8.77 -1.00
CA VAL A 108 -3.82 8.69 -1.44
C VAL A 108 -3.10 7.58 -0.69
N CYS A 109 -3.34 7.38 0.62
CA CYS A 109 -2.73 6.28 1.36
C CYS A 109 -3.11 4.90 0.80
N GLU A 110 -4.32 4.74 0.26
CA GLU A 110 -4.72 3.54 -0.48
C GLU A 110 -3.91 3.38 -1.77
N LEU A 111 -3.85 4.42 -2.60
CA LEU A 111 -3.12 4.37 -3.88
C LEU A 111 -1.62 4.15 -3.71
N MET A 112 -1.03 4.59 -2.59
CA MET A 112 0.39 4.36 -2.30
C MET A 112 0.74 2.87 -2.14
N GLN A 113 -0.22 1.96 -1.90
CA GLN A 113 0.04 0.51 -1.97
C GLN A 113 0.53 0.08 -3.36
N LEU A 114 0.16 0.78 -4.44
CA LEU A 114 0.66 0.49 -5.78
C LEU A 114 2.18 0.72 -5.92
N GLU A 115 2.84 1.35 -4.95
CA GLU A 115 4.30 1.42 -4.95
C GLU A 115 4.98 0.06 -4.74
N VAL A 116 4.28 -0.93 -4.15
CA VAL A 116 4.84 -2.26 -3.90
C VAL A 116 4.70 -3.22 -5.09
N VAL A 117 3.86 -2.90 -6.09
CA VAL A 117 3.79 -3.67 -7.33
C VAL A 117 4.97 -3.31 -8.25
N ASP A 118 5.23 -4.13 -9.27
CA ASP A 118 6.29 -3.83 -10.22
C ASP A 118 5.99 -2.56 -11.03
N GLU A 119 7.05 -1.94 -11.54
CA GLU A 119 6.97 -0.65 -12.22
C GLU A 119 6.11 -0.71 -13.49
N LYS A 120 6.13 -1.83 -14.22
CA LYS A 120 5.34 -1.99 -15.44
C LYS A 120 3.86 -1.99 -15.10
N SER A 121 3.41 -2.82 -14.16
CA SER A 121 2.02 -2.86 -13.72
C SER A 121 1.57 -1.53 -13.11
N ARG A 122 2.41 -0.90 -12.27
CA ARG A 122 2.11 0.44 -11.73
C ARG A 122 1.88 1.46 -12.84
N ASN A 123 2.75 1.48 -13.85
CA ASN A 123 2.65 2.40 -14.97
C ASN A 123 1.46 2.10 -15.88
N GLN A 124 1.07 0.84 -16.05
CA GLN A 124 -0.15 0.46 -16.77
C GLN A 124 -1.41 0.96 -16.04
N ILE A 125 -1.46 0.80 -14.72
CA ILE A 125 -2.60 1.21 -13.89
C ILE A 125 -2.72 2.73 -13.78
N LEU A 126 -1.65 3.42 -13.36
CA LEU A 126 -1.69 4.86 -13.09
C LEU A 126 -1.43 5.71 -14.34
N GLY A 127 -0.77 5.16 -15.36
CA GLY A 127 -0.33 5.89 -16.55
C GLY A 127 -1.41 6.71 -17.26
N PRO A 128 -2.62 6.15 -17.46
CA PRO A 128 -3.74 6.86 -18.07
C PRO A 128 -4.30 8.03 -17.25
N HIS A 129 -4.14 8.01 -15.92
CA HIS A 129 -4.82 8.92 -14.99
C HIS A 129 -3.88 10.07 -14.55
N LYS A 130 -3.68 11.05 -15.42
CA LYS A 130 -2.71 12.13 -15.20
C LYS A 130 -3.10 13.07 -14.06
N LYS A 131 -4.40 13.33 -13.87
CA LYS A 131 -4.85 14.16 -12.75
C LYS A 131 -4.65 13.44 -11.43
N VAL A 132 -4.91 12.12 -11.38
CA VAL A 132 -4.64 11.31 -10.19
C VAL A 132 -3.15 11.34 -9.85
N GLN A 133 -2.25 11.14 -10.82
CA GLN A 133 -0.81 11.22 -10.58
C GLN A 133 -0.41 12.59 -10.00
N ARG A 134 -0.90 13.67 -10.60
CA ARG A 134 -0.61 15.04 -10.12
C ARG A 134 -1.16 15.28 -8.71
N TRP A 135 -2.38 14.83 -8.43
CA TRP A 135 -3.02 14.96 -7.13
C TRP A 135 -2.28 14.19 -6.02
N ILE A 136 -1.77 12.99 -6.33
CA ILE A 136 -0.89 12.24 -5.41
C ILE A 136 0.36 13.09 -5.09
N GLU A 137 1.02 13.65 -6.09
CA GLU A 137 2.22 14.49 -5.89
C GLU A 137 1.93 15.80 -5.16
N ASP A 138 0.79 16.43 -5.41
CA ASP A 138 0.36 17.63 -4.70
C ASP A 138 0.02 17.31 -3.23
N THR A 139 -0.58 16.15 -2.95
CA THR A 139 -0.84 15.68 -1.58
C THR A 139 0.47 15.39 -0.84
N LYS A 140 1.42 14.70 -1.49
CA LYS A 140 2.78 14.48 -0.95
C LYS A 140 3.42 15.80 -0.55
N ARG A 141 3.51 16.75 -1.48
CA ARG A 141 4.14 18.06 -1.28
C ARG A 141 3.48 18.85 -0.15
N ALA A 142 2.16 18.84 -0.08
CA ALA A 142 1.42 19.58 0.94
C ALA A 142 1.56 18.99 2.35
N THR A 143 2.06 17.77 2.47
CA THR A 143 2.12 17.02 3.73
C THR A 143 3.56 16.61 4.09
N GLN A 144 4.54 17.15 3.38
CA GLN A 144 5.96 17.03 3.69
C GLN A 144 6.32 17.67 5.04
N PRO A 145 7.27 17.10 5.80
CA PRO A 145 8.05 15.88 5.51
C PRO A 145 7.35 14.58 5.97
N HIS A 146 6.15 14.70 6.56
CA HIS A 146 5.49 13.60 7.27
C HIS A 146 5.00 12.50 6.33
N PHE A 147 4.65 12.86 5.09
CA PHE A 147 4.24 11.88 4.09
C PHE A 147 5.33 10.83 3.85
N GLU A 148 6.56 11.26 3.58
CA GLU A 148 7.70 10.39 3.32
C GLU A 148 8.08 9.57 4.56
N GLU A 149 8.09 10.21 5.74
CA GLU A 149 8.36 9.54 7.02
C GLU A 149 7.42 8.34 7.25
N VAL A 150 6.12 8.55 7.04
CA VAL A 150 5.08 7.56 7.31
C VAL A 150 5.05 6.47 6.23
N HIS A 151 5.26 6.82 4.96
CA HIS A 151 5.26 5.87 3.84
C HIS A 151 6.58 5.09 3.66
N GLY A 152 7.64 5.44 4.40
CA GLY A 152 8.95 4.81 4.27
C GLY A 152 8.95 3.28 4.37
N ILE A 153 7.98 2.68 5.05
CA ILE A 153 7.83 1.22 5.15
C ILE A 153 7.52 0.56 3.80
N LEU A 154 6.74 1.21 2.93
CA LEU A 154 6.36 0.65 1.63
C LEU A 154 7.59 0.48 0.73
N PHE A 155 8.50 1.45 0.74
CA PHE A 155 9.74 1.37 -0.03
C PHE A 155 10.70 0.30 0.50
N LYS A 156 10.73 0.08 1.82
CA LYS A 156 11.48 -1.04 2.41
C LYS A 156 10.90 -2.40 1.97
N VAL A 157 9.58 -2.53 1.93
CA VAL A 157 8.89 -3.74 1.43
C VAL A 157 9.18 -3.96 -0.05
N LYS A 158 9.05 -2.91 -0.88
CA LYS A 158 9.37 -2.95 -2.32
C LYS A 158 10.79 -3.47 -2.57
N ALA A 159 11.78 -2.89 -1.89
CA ALA A 159 13.18 -3.31 -2.03
C ALA A 159 13.39 -4.78 -1.64
N LYS A 160 12.72 -5.24 -0.57
CA LYS A 160 12.80 -6.65 -0.13
C LYS A 160 12.20 -7.60 -1.18
N LEU A 161 11.05 -7.27 -1.75
CA LEU A 161 10.41 -8.09 -2.80
C LEU A 161 11.27 -8.16 -4.07
N GLN A 162 11.83 -7.03 -4.50
CA GLN A 162 12.73 -6.98 -5.66
C GLN A 162 13.96 -7.88 -5.47
N ASN A 163 14.59 -7.85 -4.28
CA ASN A 163 15.72 -8.71 -3.97
C ASN A 163 15.36 -10.20 -3.98
N GLN A 164 14.17 -10.58 -3.50
CA GLN A 164 13.71 -11.97 -3.53
C GLN A 164 13.47 -12.48 -4.95
N VAL A 165 12.90 -11.65 -5.83
CA VAL A 165 12.73 -11.99 -7.26
C VAL A 165 14.08 -12.21 -7.94
N LEU A 166 15.06 -11.34 -7.68
CA LEU A 166 16.42 -11.48 -8.23
C LEU A 166 17.11 -12.77 -7.77
N LEU A 167 16.98 -13.11 -6.48
CA LEU A 167 17.52 -14.37 -5.93
C LEU A 167 16.84 -15.60 -6.55
N GLY A 168 15.51 -15.57 -6.71
CA GLY A 168 14.75 -16.63 -7.36
C GLY A 168 15.11 -16.83 -8.84
N ALA A 169 15.33 -15.73 -9.58
CA ALA A 169 15.76 -15.78 -10.98
C ALA A 169 17.15 -16.42 -11.13
N ASN A 170 18.11 -16.06 -10.26
CA ASN A 170 19.47 -16.60 -10.28
C ASN A 170 19.54 -18.09 -9.94
N THR A 171 18.63 -18.59 -9.08
CA THR A 171 18.54 -20.03 -8.77
C THR A 171 18.01 -20.86 -9.94
N VAL A 172 17.14 -20.32 -10.78
CA VAL A 172 16.61 -21.01 -11.98
C VAL A 172 17.65 -21.08 -13.09
N THR A 173 18.48 -20.04 -13.24
CA THR A 173 19.54 -20.00 -14.27
C THR A 173 20.79 -20.83 -13.92
N GLY A 174 20.93 -21.32 -12.68
CA GLY A 174 22.08 -22.12 -12.23
C GLY A 174 21.96 -23.64 -12.41
N SER A 175 20.81 -24.16 -12.86
CA SER A 175 20.52 -25.61 -12.92
C SER A 175 20.57 -26.22 -14.33
N SER A 176 21.40 -25.69 -15.23
CA SER A 176 21.67 -26.34 -16.52
C SER A 176 23.16 -26.34 -16.83
N THR A 177 23.87 -27.37 -16.36
CA THR A 177 24.93 -28.09 -17.11
C THR A 177 25.63 -29.11 -16.20
N LYS A 178 25.34 -30.40 -16.41
CA LYS A 178 26.33 -31.49 -16.64
C LYS A 178 25.64 -32.86 -16.56
N ALA A 179 25.20 -33.35 -17.71
CA ALA A 179 25.16 -34.78 -17.99
C ALA A 179 26.00 -35.00 -19.26
N ALA A 180 27.33 -35.01 -19.08
CA ALA A 180 28.26 -35.46 -20.11
C ALA A 180 28.64 -36.91 -19.79
N LEU A 181 28.04 -37.80 -20.58
CA LEU A 181 28.58 -39.05 -21.12
C LEU A 181 29.90 -39.56 -20.50
N HIS A 182 29.82 -40.69 -19.79
CA HIS A 182 30.92 -41.64 -19.73
C HIS A 182 30.45 -42.97 -20.34
N SER A 183 30.77 -43.14 -21.63
CA SER A 183 30.92 -44.45 -22.26
C SER A 183 32.39 -44.86 -22.10
N LYS A 184 32.64 -46.09 -21.64
CA LYS A 184 33.76 -46.92 -22.10
C LYS A 184 33.72 -48.34 -21.52
N MET A 185 33.80 -49.26 -22.48
CA MET A 185 34.28 -50.66 -22.47
C MET A 185 33.43 -51.71 -21.75
#